data_AF-A0A4P9XG32-F1
#
_entry.id   AF-A0A4P9XG32-F1
#
_cell.length_a   1.000
_cell.length_b   1.000
_cell.length_c   1.000
_cell.angle_alpha   90.00
_cell.angle_beta   90.00
_cell.angle_gamma   90.00
#
_symmetry.space_group_name_H-M   'P 1'
#
loop_
_entity.id
_entity.type
_entity.pdbx_description
1 polymer ?
#
loop_
_entity_poly.entity_id
_entity_poly.type
_entity_poly.pdbx_seq_one_letter_code
_entity_poly.pdbx_strand_id
1 'polypeptide(L)'
;MYNRTSWQNSTDTMPPTIALMRITESDADVTIKEEWSIAQELFSIKPIVSRDMLLVTLPLKGHRLLNLSDGSPIRDITIATLDCWSKSGLYPLRSQWEKMNEDTIRKEPSDDTASTSIKFGACSVASGACIAYANGMLGVADYSLCYRQEQQR
;
A
#
# COMPACT_ATOMS: atom_id res chain seq x y z
N MET A 1 23.47 -38.49 21.81
CA MET A 1 24.17 -37.41 21.11
C MET A 1 23.74 -37.42 19.66
N TYR A 2 22.77 -36.59 19.27
CA TYR A 2 22.30 -36.54 17.88
C TYR A 2 23.09 -35.50 17.10
N ASN A 3 23.77 -35.99 16.06
CA ASN A 3 24.64 -35.25 15.18
C ASN A 3 23.80 -34.44 14.19
N ARG A 4 23.69 -33.12 14.40
CA ARG A 4 22.92 -32.21 13.56
C ARG A 4 23.81 -31.78 12.40
N THR A 5 24.00 -32.65 11.41
CA THR A 5 24.70 -32.32 10.17
C THR A 5 23.87 -31.35 9.35
N SER A 6 24.42 -30.13 9.26
CA SER A 6 24.30 -29.17 8.16
C SER A 6 22.91 -28.97 7.55
N TRP A 7 22.19 -27.98 8.08
CA TRP A 7 21.41 -27.11 7.20
C TRP A 7 22.42 -26.35 6.34
N GLN A 8 22.77 -26.91 5.19
CA GLN A 8 23.37 -26.12 4.12
C GLN A 8 22.29 -25.13 3.71
N ASN A 9 22.40 -23.93 4.27
CA ASN A 9 21.70 -22.75 3.78
C ASN A 9 22.10 -22.59 2.33
N SER A 10 21.24 -23.06 1.43
CA SER A 10 21.21 -22.60 0.06
C SER A 10 20.99 -21.09 0.15
N THR A 11 22.08 -20.32 0.06
CA THR A 11 22.01 -18.88 -0.18
C THR A 11 21.57 -18.68 -1.61
N ASP A 12 20.33 -19.06 -1.89
CA ASP A 12 19.65 -18.64 -3.10
C ASP A 12 19.46 -17.14 -2.94
N THR A 13 20.35 -16.38 -3.57
CA THR A 13 20.45 -14.92 -3.42
C THR A 13 19.43 -14.23 -4.34
N MET A 14 18.57 -15.00 -5.01
CA MET A 14 17.54 -14.45 -5.86
C MET A 14 16.36 -13.95 -5.02
N PRO A 15 15.91 -12.70 -5.25
CA PRO A 15 14.73 -12.19 -4.58
C PRO A 15 13.49 -13.00 -5.01
N PRO A 16 12.46 -13.10 -4.16
CA PRO A 16 11.22 -13.76 -4.51
C PRO A 16 10.57 -13.11 -5.73
N THR A 17 9.88 -13.92 -6.53
CA THR A 17 9.16 -13.46 -7.72
C THR A 17 7.70 -13.19 -7.39
N ILE A 18 7.22 -12.01 -7.75
CA ILE A 18 5.80 -11.68 -7.82
C ILE A 18 5.32 -11.95 -9.24
N ALA A 19 4.21 -12.65 -9.42
CA ALA A 19 3.61 -12.88 -10.72
C ALA A 19 2.10 -12.61 -10.71
N LEU A 20 1.59 -12.04 -11.79
CA LEU A 20 0.15 -11.95 -12.06
C LEU A 20 -0.25 -13.07 -13.00
N MET A 21 -1.21 -13.88 -12.57
CA MET A 21 -1.76 -14.98 -13.34
C MET A 21 -3.20 -14.63 -13.75
N ARG A 22 -3.51 -14.74 -15.05
CA ARG A 22 -4.86 -14.74 -15.58
C ARG A 22 -5.39 -16.17 -15.61
N ILE A 23 -6.51 -16.38 -14.94
CA ILE A 23 -7.26 -17.65 -14.99
C ILE A 23 -8.48 -17.41 -15.88
N THR A 24 -8.61 -18.19 -16.95
CA THR A 24 -9.81 -18.19 -17.79
C THR A 24 -10.45 -19.56 -17.74
N GLU A 25 -11.72 -19.58 -17.37
CA GLU A 25 -12.54 -20.78 -17.26
C GLU A 25 -13.58 -20.79 -18.39
N SER A 26 -13.71 -21.94 -19.04
CA SER A 26 -14.71 -22.21 -20.07
C SER A 26 -15.34 -23.56 -19.79
N ASP A 27 -16.47 -23.87 -20.42
CA ASP A 27 -17.18 -25.15 -20.22
C ASP A 27 -16.33 -26.39 -20.52
N ALA A 28 -15.24 -26.23 -21.29
CA ALA A 28 -14.37 -27.33 -21.72
C ALA A 28 -13.02 -27.39 -20.99
N ASP A 29 -12.51 -26.25 -20.49
CA ASP A 29 -11.15 -26.18 -19.93
C ASP A 29 -10.92 -24.94 -19.05
N VAL A 30 -9.94 -25.04 -18.16
CA VAL A 30 -9.41 -23.95 -17.32
C VAL A 30 -7.96 -23.70 -17.71
N THR A 31 -7.68 -22.51 -18.26
CA THR A 31 -6.32 -22.12 -18.63
C THR A 31 -5.77 -21.07 -17.67
N ILE A 32 -4.53 -21.26 -17.23
CA ILE A 32 -3.77 -20.31 -16.41
C ILE A 32 -2.64 -19.74 -17.26
N LYS A 33 -2.57 -18.42 -17.39
CA LYS A 33 -1.55 -17.72 -18.15
C LYS A 33 -0.88 -16.66 -17.29
N GLU A 34 0.45 -16.62 -17.30
CA GLU A 34 1.20 -15.51 -16.71
C GLU A 34 1.03 -14.25 -17.58
N GLU A 35 0.62 -13.15 -16.95
CA GLU A 35 0.54 -11.84 -17.59
C GLU A 35 1.85 -11.08 -17.43
N TRP A 36 2.42 -11.08 -16.22
CA TRP A 36 3.73 -10.52 -15.93
C TRP A 36 4.33 -11.13 -14.66
N SER A 37 5.65 -11.03 -14.54
CA SER A 37 6.39 -11.34 -13.32
C SER A 37 7.53 -10.36 -13.09
N ILE A 38 7.84 -10.11 -11.82
CA ILE A 38 8.97 -9.29 -11.38
C ILE A 38 9.68 -9.95 -10.21
N ALA A 39 11.02 -9.89 -10.21
CA ALA A 39 11.83 -10.34 -9.09
C ALA A 39 12.03 -9.16 -8.12
N GLN A 40 11.49 -9.27 -6.90
CA GLN A 40 11.46 -8.14 -5.95
C GLN A 40 11.54 -8.65 -4.51
N GLU A 41 12.56 -8.21 -3.77
CA GLU A 41 12.59 -8.44 -2.31
C GLU A 41 11.39 -7.76 -1.66
N LEU A 42 10.64 -8.52 -0.86
CA LEU A 42 9.45 -8.02 -0.19
C LEU A 42 9.18 -8.79 1.10
N PHE A 43 8.51 -8.13 2.04
CA PHE A 43 7.92 -8.73 3.22
C PHE A 43 6.45 -9.12 3.01
N SER A 44 5.70 -8.29 2.29
CA SER A 44 4.28 -8.52 2.05
C SER A 44 3.79 -7.82 0.80
N ILE A 45 2.67 -8.33 0.27
CA ILE A 45 1.94 -7.74 -0.86
C ILE A 45 0.48 -7.51 -0.45
N LYS A 46 -0.11 -6.41 -0.92
CA LYS A 46 -1.53 -6.10 -0.73
C LYS A 46 -2.11 -5.53 -2.03
N PRO A 47 -3.02 -6.24 -2.72
CA PRO A 47 -3.68 -5.70 -3.91
C PRO A 47 -4.67 -4.59 -3.52
N ILE A 48 -4.71 -3.54 -4.34
CA ILE A 48 -5.67 -2.42 -4.27
C ILE A 48 -6.42 -2.39 -5.60
N VAL A 49 -7.27 -3.40 -5.79
CA VAL A 49 -7.95 -3.68 -7.08
C VAL A 49 -8.79 -2.49 -7.56
N SER A 50 -9.44 -1.78 -6.64
CA SER A 50 -10.26 -0.59 -6.95
C SER A 50 -9.47 0.56 -7.60
N ARG A 51 -8.14 0.50 -7.59
CA ARG A 51 -7.25 1.51 -8.16
C ARG A 51 -6.26 0.95 -9.18
N ASP A 52 -6.35 -0.33 -9.51
CA ASP A 52 -5.40 -1.02 -10.38
C ASP A 52 -3.94 -0.93 -9.86
N MET A 53 -3.77 -1.08 -8.54
CA MET A 53 -2.46 -0.98 -7.90
C MET A 53 -2.15 -2.19 -7.01
N LEU A 54 -0.86 -2.45 -6.82
CA LEU A 54 -0.32 -3.43 -5.90
C LEU A 54 0.64 -2.75 -4.93
N LEU A 55 0.35 -2.83 -3.64
CA LEU A 55 1.25 -2.35 -2.59
C LEU A 55 2.21 -3.46 -2.18
N VAL A 56 3.50 -3.16 -2.21
CA VAL A 56 4.58 -4.04 -1.80
C VAL A 56 5.32 -3.42 -0.63
N THR A 57 5.51 -4.19 0.44
CA THR A 57 6.32 -3.79 1.59
C THR A 57 7.73 -4.31 1.39
N LEU A 58 8.71 -3.40 1.34
CA LEU A 58 10.12 -3.71 1.08
C LEU A 58 10.91 -3.81 2.39
N PRO A 59 11.93 -4.69 2.50
CA PRO A 59 12.59 -4.93 3.78
C PRO A 59 13.30 -3.75 4.43
N LEU A 60 13.75 -2.77 3.64
CA LEU A 60 14.52 -1.61 4.11
C LEU A 60 14.12 -0.28 3.46
N LYS A 61 13.22 -0.31 2.47
CA LYS A 61 12.88 0.86 1.63
C LYS A 61 11.46 1.37 1.86
N GLY A 62 10.77 0.86 2.87
CA GLY A 62 9.38 1.22 3.15
C GLY A 62 8.40 0.52 2.22
N HIS A 63 7.52 1.27 1.58
CA HIS A 63 6.46 0.71 0.74
C HIS A 63 6.60 1.20 -0.70
N ARG A 64 6.17 0.38 -1.65
CA ARG A 64 6.16 0.68 -3.08
C ARG A 64 4.80 0.35 -3.67
N LEU A 65 4.26 1.25 -4.48
CA LEU A 65 3.14 0.96 -5.35
C LEU A 65 3.64 0.53 -6.73
N LEU A 66 3.07 -0.57 -7.20
CA LEU A 66 3.20 -1.07 -8.54
C LEU A 66 1.84 -0.98 -9.24
N ASN A 67 1.88 -0.84 -10.56
CA ASN A 67 0.72 -0.99 -11.40
C ASN A 67 0.33 -2.47 -11.44
N LEU A 68 -0.93 -2.78 -11.16
CA LEU A 68 -1.39 -4.17 -11.14
C LEU A 68 -1.47 -4.74 -12.56
N SER A 69 -1.68 -3.91 -13.59
CA SER A 69 -1.83 -4.40 -14.98
C SER A 69 -0.53 -4.93 -15.60
N ASP A 70 0.62 -4.38 -15.23
CA ASP A 70 1.92 -4.65 -15.87
C ASP A 70 3.10 -4.80 -14.90
N GLY A 71 2.88 -4.67 -13.59
CA GLY A 71 3.93 -4.76 -12.58
C GLY A 71 4.89 -3.56 -12.53
N SER A 72 4.69 -2.53 -13.35
CA SER A 72 5.58 -1.37 -13.40
C SER A 72 5.53 -0.55 -12.10
N PRO A 73 6.65 0.05 -11.67
CA PRO A 73 6.65 0.90 -10.48
C PRO A 73 5.84 2.17 -10.74
N ILE A 74 4.91 2.48 -9.83
CA ILE A 74 4.22 3.77 -9.78
C ILE A 74 5.01 4.72 -8.90
N ARG A 75 5.30 4.32 -7.66
CA ARG A 75 5.93 5.21 -6.66
C ARG A 75 6.38 4.50 -5.39
N ASP A 76 7.41 5.05 -4.74
CA ASP A 76 7.74 4.74 -3.34
C ASP A 76 6.91 5.62 -2.36
N ILE A 77 6.49 5.04 -1.24
CA ILE A 77 5.57 5.66 -0.27
C ILE A 77 6.06 5.40 1.16
N THR A 78 5.94 6.44 1.99
CA THR A 78 6.25 6.32 3.42
C THR A 78 5.12 5.68 4.21
N ILE A 79 5.49 5.11 5.36
CA ILE A 79 4.54 4.46 6.26
C ILE A 79 3.43 5.41 6.74
N ALA A 80 3.77 6.69 7.02
CA ALA A 80 2.82 7.68 7.50
C ALA A 80 1.70 7.96 6.49
N THR A 81 2.04 8.08 5.20
CA THR A 81 1.05 8.35 4.16
C THR A 81 0.21 7.09 3.89
N LEU A 82 0.84 5.91 3.92
CA LEU A 82 0.13 4.64 3.79
C LEU A 82 -0.87 4.39 4.93
N ASP A 83 -0.52 4.72 6.17
CA ASP A 83 -1.36 4.49 7.34
C ASP A 83 -2.68 5.28 7.23
N CYS A 84 -2.61 6.53 6.77
CA CYS A 84 -3.78 7.39 6.55
C CYS A 84 -4.76 6.78 5.52
N TRP A 85 -4.25 6.28 4.40
CA TRP A 85 -5.08 5.70 3.34
C TRP A 85 -5.54 4.29 3.62
N SER A 86 -4.70 3.47 4.25
CA SER A 86 -5.06 2.10 4.59
C SER A 86 -6.16 2.02 5.64
N LYS A 87 -6.19 2.96 6.60
CA LYS A 87 -7.26 3.09 7.60
C LYS A 87 -8.57 3.61 7.02
N SER A 88 -8.52 4.51 6.03
CA SER A 88 -9.72 5.10 5.42
C SER A 88 -10.24 4.33 4.20
N GLY A 89 -9.42 3.50 3.57
CA GLY A 89 -9.72 2.89 2.27
C GLY A 89 -9.72 3.88 1.10
N LEU A 90 -9.35 5.15 1.33
CA LEU A 90 -9.40 6.24 0.36
C LEU A 90 -8.08 6.42 -0.38
N TYR A 91 -7.58 5.35 -0.99
CA TYR A 91 -6.38 5.41 -1.82
C TYR A 91 -6.58 6.38 -2.99
N PRO A 92 -5.63 7.28 -3.34
CA PRO A 92 -5.72 8.12 -4.54
C PRO A 92 -5.78 7.33 -5.85
N LEU A 93 -6.27 7.97 -6.93
CA LEU A 93 -6.21 7.43 -8.29
C LEU A 93 -4.75 7.42 -8.79
N ARG A 94 -4.40 6.48 -9.68
CA ARG A 94 -3.06 6.40 -10.31
C ARG A 94 -2.54 7.75 -10.80
N SER A 95 -3.35 8.47 -11.57
CA SER A 95 -2.99 9.78 -12.13
C SER A 95 -2.71 10.87 -11.07
N GLN A 96 -3.16 10.67 -9.83
CA GLN A 96 -2.89 11.59 -8.72
C GLN A 96 -1.55 11.28 -8.05
N TRP A 97 -1.10 10.02 -8.08
CA TRP A 97 0.21 9.62 -7.57
C TRP A 97 1.36 10.10 -8.44
N GLU A 98 1.17 10.07 -9.76
CA GLU A 98 2.15 10.57 -10.74
C GLU A 98 2.38 12.09 -10.61
N LYS A 99 1.38 12.83 -10.10
CA LYS A 99 1.42 14.29 -9.94
C LYS A 99 1.87 14.76 -8.56
N MET A 100 2.00 13.86 -7.59
CA MET A 100 2.45 14.23 -6.24
C MET A 100 3.95 14.50 -6.27
N ASN A 101 4.44 15.56 -5.62
CA ASN A 101 5.88 15.79 -5.51
C ASN A 101 6.51 14.79 -4.53
N GLU A 102 7.71 14.29 -4.83
CA GLU A 102 8.45 13.35 -3.96
C GLU A 102 8.83 13.98 -2.62
N ASP A 103 9.04 15.30 -2.59
CA ASP A 103 9.56 16.01 -1.43
C ASP A 103 8.52 16.37 -0.37
N THR A 104 7.23 16.15 -0.64
CA THR A 104 6.11 16.49 0.26
C THR A 104 5.89 15.44 1.35
N ILE A 105 6.91 14.64 1.64
CA ILE A 105 6.87 13.52 2.58
C ILE A 105 7.01 14.08 4.00
N ARG A 106 5.86 14.18 4.66
CA ARG A 106 5.68 14.53 6.07
C ARG A 106 6.79 13.92 6.95
N LYS A 107 7.58 14.78 7.61
CA LYS A 107 8.24 14.40 8.87
C LYS A 107 7.14 14.04 9.85
N GLU A 108 7.19 12.81 10.34
CA GLU A 108 6.33 12.30 11.39
C GLU A 108 6.24 13.35 12.52
N PRO A 109 5.05 13.85 12.89
CA PRO A 109 4.94 14.71 14.06
C PRO A 109 5.34 13.84 15.26
N SER A 110 6.21 14.35 16.14
CA SER A 110 6.61 13.61 17.34
C SER A 110 5.35 13.19 18.11
N ASP A 111 5.40 11.96 18.62
CA ASP A 111 4.34 11.21 19.31
C ASP A 111 3.86 11.86 20.63
N ASP A 112 4.03 13.17 20.81
CA ASP A 112 3.70 13.88 22.05
C ASP A 112 2.21 14.23 22.19
N THR A 113 1.34 13.76 21.28
CA THR A 113 -0.09 14.03 21.37
C THR A 113 -0.87 12.75 21.70
N ALA A 114 -1.34 12.69 22.94
CA ALA A 114 -2.09 11.62 23.57
C ALA A 114 -2.97 10.79 22.62
N SER A 115 -2.84 9.47 22.74
CA SER A 115 -3.55 8.43 21.99
C SER A 115 -5.08 8.54 22.14
N THR A 116 -5.72 9.41 21.36
CA THR A 116 -7.17 9.43 21.22
C THR A 116 -7.60 8.33 20.27
N SER A 117 -8.45 7.41 20.75
CA SER A 117 -9.02 6.36 19.93
C SER A 117 -10.00 6.95 18.91
N ILE A 118 -9.56 7.11 17.66
CA ILE A 118 -10.43 7.53 16.56
C ILE A 118 -11.13 6.29 16.00
N LYS A 119 -12.46 6.27 16.02
CA LYS A 119 -13.27 5.25 15.34
C LYS A 119 -13.77 5.81 14.01
N PHE A 120 -13.39 5.20 12.90
CA PHE A 120 -13.86 5.63 11.58
C PHE A 120 -15.27 5.09 11.31
N GLY A 121 -16.16 5.97 10.83
CA GLY A 121 -17.52 5.67 10.41
C GLY A 121 -17.61 5.43 8.91
N ALA A 122 -18.72 5.84 8.28
CA ALA A 122 -18.92 5.70 6.85
C ALA A 122 -18.00 6.62 6.04
N CYS A 123 -17.26 6.05 5.09
CA CYS A 123 -16.39 6.80 4.18
C CYS A 123 -17.02 6.92 2.79
N SER A 124 -16.99 8.12 2.21
CA SER A 124 -17.42 8.35 0.82
C SER A 124 -16.21 8.40 -0.09
N VAL A 125 -16.07 7.38 -0.95
CA VAL A 125 -14.92 7.17 -1.85
C VAL A 125 -14.74 8.34 -2.83
N ALA A 126 -15.82 9.04 -3.19
CA ALA A 126 -15.80 10.12 -4.16
C ALA A 126 -15.27 11.47 -3.61
N SER A 127 -15.32 11.68 -2.29
CA SER A 127 -15.03 13.00 -1.69
C SER A 127 -13.63 13.11 -1.06
N GLY A 128 -12.92 11.99 -0.86
CA GLY A 128 -11.70 12.00 -0.07
C GLY A 128 -11.94 12.37 1.40
N ALA A 129 -13.16 12.21 1.92
CA ALA A 129 -13.53 12.50 3.29
C ALA A 129 -14.23 11.29 3.94
N CYS A 130 -13.99 11.07 5.22
CA CYS A 130 -14.68 10.07 6.02
C CYS A 130 -15.31 10.70 7.26
N ILE A 131 -16.46 10.21 7.67
CA ILE A 131 -17.01 10.54 8.98
C ILE A 131 -16.17 9.80 10.02
N ALA A 132 -15.65 10.51 11.01
CA ALA A 132 -14.84 9.95 12.09
C ALA A 132 -15.45 10.32 13.45
N TYR A 133 -15.40 9.38 14.39
CA TYR A 133 -15.79 9.61 15.77
C TYR A 133 -14.52 9.72 16.62
N ALA A 134 -14.29 10.90 17.19
CA ALA A 134 -13.22 11.14 18.15
C ALA A 134 -13.85 11.49 19.50
N ASN A 135 -13.58 10.69 20.53
CA ASN A 135 -14.14 10.88 21.88
C ASN A 135 -15.68 10.99 21.91
N GLY A 136 -16.37 10.24 21.06
CA GLY A 136 -17.85 10.27 20.97
C GLY A 136 -18.42 11.48 20.22
N MET A 137 -17.58 12.39 19.75
CA MET A 137 -18.01 13.49 18.87
C MET A 137 -17.91 13.09 17.40
N LEU A 138 -18.95 13.39 16.64
CA LEU A 138 -19.00 13.24 15.18
C LEU A 138 -18.14 14.34 14.55
N GLY A 139 -17.10 13.94 13.82
CA GLY A 139 -16.28 14.82 13.00
C GLY A 139 -16.27 14.35 11.54
N VAL A 140 -15.93 15.27 10.64
CA VAL A 140 -15.57 14.92 9.26
C VAL A 140 -14.06 14.96 9.17
N ALA A 141 -13.45 13.81 8.93
CA ALA A 141 -12.04 13.70 8.59
C ALA A 141 -11.90 13.90 7.09
N ASP A 142 -11.38 15.06 6.68
CA ASP A 142 -11.05 15.34 5.30
C ASP A 142 -9.63 14.82 4.98
N TYR A 143 -9.56 13.76 4.19
CA TYR A 143 -8.29 13.19 3.69
C TYR A 143 -7.82 13.86 2.40
N SER A 144 -8.58 14.81 1.83
CA SER A 144 -8.05 15.70 0.82
C SER A 144 -6.94 16.60 1.38
N LEU A 145 -6.89 16.80 2.71
CA LEU A 145 -5.85 17.55 3.41
C LEU A 145 -4.53 16.80 3.62
N CYS A 146 -4.43 15.50 3.30
CA CYS A 146 -3.12 14.88 3.11
C CYS A 146 -2.32 15.56 1.98
N TYR A 147 -2.96 16.38 1.14
CA TYR A 147 -2.35 17.19 0.10
C TYR A 147 -2.11 18.67 0.47
N ARG A 148 -2.66 19.23 1.57
CA ARG A 148 -2.88 20.70 1.67
C ARG A 148 -2.50 21.37 2.98
N GLN A 149 -1.32 21.07 3.54
CA GLN A 149 -0.72 21.87 4.61
C GLN A 149 0.52 22.69 4.18
N GLU A 150 0.66 23.03 2.90
CA GLU A 150 1.83 23.76 2.37
C GLU A 150 1.51 25.02 1.55
N GLN A 151 0.52 25.83 1.93
CA GLN A 151 0.42 27.20 1.36
C GLN A 151 0.27 28.34 2.37
N GLN A 152 0.45 28.11 3.67
CA GLN A 152 0.44 29.21 4.66
C GLN A 152 1.51 29.13 5.74
N ARG A 153 2.72 28.68 5.41
CA ARG A 153 3.91 29.07 6.18
C ARG A 153 5.08 29.36 5.28
#